data_AF-A0A938H1E2-F1
#
_entry.id   AF-A0A938H1E2-F1
#
_cell.length_a   1.000
_cell.length_b   1.000
_cell.length_c   1.000
_cell.angle_alpha   90.00
_cell.angle_beta   90.00
_cell.angle_gamma   90.00
#
_symmetry.space_group_name_H-M   'P 1'
#
loop_
_entity.id
_entity.type
_entity.pdbx_description
1 polymer ?
#
loop_
_entity_poly.entity_id
_entity_poly.type
_entity_poly.pdbx_seq_one_letter_code
_entity_poly.pdbx_strand_id
1 'polypeptide(L)'
;MRLAPSIALLALTGVTAMLRGADPAPASFARVEVAPTWTSVYVGTVSLTIPTLVRNASGDYEAAYAARVFPYFFYNEQGRIAIRVSDESLGRLARGETIEFTGRAINTMSEVRQVEGKATPVEATRGRIKVRVRVSPRIELIFNTTYHFPTE
;
A
#
# COMPACT_ATOMS: atom_id res chain seq x y z
N MET A 1 10.87 42.26 64.98
CA MET A 1 11.60 40.99 64.81
C MET A 1 10.80 40.13 63.85
N ARG A 2 11.40 39.76 62.71
CA ARG A 2 10.77 39.09 61.55
C ARG A 2 10.41 37.64 61.86
N LEU A 3 9.37 37.11 61.20
CA LEU A 3 9.37 35.81 60.49
C LEU A 3 8.00 35.56 59.83
N ALA A 4 7.98 35.58 58.50
CA ALA A 4 6.92 35.02 57.66
C ALA A 4 7.38 33.65 57.16
N PRO A 5 6.52 32.62 57.06
CA PRO A 5 6.89 31.36 56.41
C PRO A 5 6.52 31.39 54.92
N SER A 6 7.53 31.14 54.10
CA SER A 6 7.49 31.02 52.64
C SER A 6 6.72 29.78 52.18
N ILE A 7 5.83 29.95 51.21
CA ILE A 7 5.20 28.87 50.45
C ILE A 7 6.19 28.41 49.37
N ALA A 8 6.60 27.14 49.42
CA ALA A 8 7.43 26.51 48.38
C ALA A 8 6.53 26.05 47.22
N LEU A 9 6.78 26.55 46.01
CA LEU A 9 6.11 26.13 44.79
C LEU A 9 6.99 25.10 44.06
N LEU A 10 6.53 23.84 43.98
CA LEU A 10 7.14 22.80 43.16
C LEU A 10 6.82 23.08 41.68
N ALA A 11 7.85 23.32 40.86
CA ALA A 11 7.71 23.40 39.41
C ALA A 11 7.85 21.99 38.80
N LEU A 12 6.75 21.44 38.28
CA LEU A 12 6.73 20.23 37.46
C LEU A 12 7.05 20.62 36.01
N THR A 13 8.25 20.32 35.53
CA THR A 13 8.60 20.40 34.10
C THR A 13 8.20 19.09 33.41
N GLY A 14 7.02 19.08 32.80
CA GLY A 14 6.59 18.02 31.90
C GLY A 14 7.36 18.09 30.58
N VAL A 15 8.11 17.04 30.25
CA VAL A 15 8.72 16.86 28.92
C VAL A 15 7.61 16.47 27.95
N THR A 16 7.19 17.43 27.11
CA THR A 16 6.33 17.16 25.96
C THR A 16 7.17 16.54 24.85
N ALA A 17 7.11 15.22 24.71
CA ALA A 17 7.59 14.55 23.51
C ALA A 17 6.71 14.99 22.32
N MET A 18 7.26 15.83 21.44
CA MET A 18 6.59 16.14 20.18
C MET A 18 6.50 14.86 19.33
N LEU A 19 5.29 14.34 19.14
CA LEU A 19 5.02 13.45 18.01
C LEU A 19 5.29 14.25 16.73
N ARG A 20 6.44 14.04 16.10
CA ARG A 20 6.63 14.42 14.70
C ARG A 20 5.63 13.60 13.89
N GLY A 21 4.55 14.24 13.43
CA GLY A 21 3.77 13.71 12.31
C GLY A 21 4.72 13.49 11.13
N ALA A 22 4.61 12.35 10.47
CA ALA A 22 5.37 12.10 9.25
C ALA A 22 5.02 13.20 8.24
N ASP A 23 6.04 13.81 7.62
CA ASP A 23 5.80 14.74 6.52
C ASP A 23 5.02 14.02 5.41
N PRO A 24 4.02 14.68 4.80
CA PRO A 24 3.24 14.07 3.74
C PRO A 24 4.15 13.60 2.61
N ALA A 25 3.89 12.40 2.10
CA ALA A 25 4.66 11.86 0.98
C ALA A 25 4.68 12.86 -0.20
N PRO A 26 5.84 13.05 -0.86
CA PRO A 26 5.96 13.93 -2.02
C PRO A 26 4.88 13.70 -3.09
N ALA A 27 4.50 14.76 -3.81
CA ALA A 27 3.53 14.68 -4.90
C ALA A 27 3.89 13.64 -5.98
N SER A 28 5.18 13.33 -6.15
CA SER A 28 5.67 12.26 -7.02
C SER A 28 5.12 10.87 -6.68
N PHE A 29 4.59 10.66 -5.46
CA PHE A 29 3.96 9.41 -5.04
C PHE A 29 2.44 9.43 -5.16
N ALA A 30 1.83 10.49 -5.69
CA ALA A 30 0.37 10.60 -5.78
C ALA A 30 -0.26 9.55 -6.72
N ARG A 31 0.51 9.05 -7.70
CA ARG A 31 0.06 8.06 -8.67
C ARG A 31 1.08 6.94 -8.79
N VAL A 32 0.62 5.71 -8.99
CA VAL A 32 1.51 4.58 -9.33
C VAL A 32 0.87 3.72 -10.40
N GLU A 33 1.66 3.38 -11.39
CA GLU A 33 1.30 2.49 -12.48
C GLU A 33 1.87 1.11 -12.22
N VAL A 34 1.09 0.08 -12.51
CA VAL A 34 1.49 -1.32 -12.39
C VAL A 34 1.29 -1.97 -13.75
N ALA A 35 2.34 -2.60 -14.29
CA ALA A 35 2.23 -3.23 -15.59
C ALA A 35 1.23 -4.41 -15.55
N PRO A 36 0.39 -4.60 -16.59
CA PRO A 36 -0.46 -5.77 -16.70
C PRO A 36 0.34 -7.06 -16.52
N THR A 37 -0.26 -8.04 -15.86
CA THR A 37 0.46 -9.24 -15.42
C THR A 37 -0.46 -10.45 -15.43
N TRP A 38 0.12 -11.63 -15.27
CA TRP A 38 -0.62 -12.88 -15.19
C TRP A 38 0.10 -13.87 -14.28
N THR A 39 -0.63 -14.92 -13.89
CA THR A 39 -0.08 -16.05 -13.14
C THR A 39 -0.79 -17.33 -13.53
N SER A 40 -0.07 -18.45 -13.53
CA SER A 40 -0.65 -19.77 -13.73
C SER A 40 -1.19 -20.33 -12.41
N VAL A 41 -2.35 -20.96 -12.48
CA VAL A 41 -2.94 -21.77 -11.43
C VAL A 41 -3.20 -23.16 -11.97
N TYR A 42 -3.46 -24.14 -11.10
CA TYR A 42 -3.69 -25.53 -11.51
C TYR A 42 -4.75 -25.68 -12.62
N VAL A 43 -5.78 -24.84 -12.58
CA VAL A 43 -6.93 -24.89 -13.49
C VAL A 43 -6.84 -23.91 -14.67
N GLY A 44 -5.75 -23.16 -14.83
CA GLY A 44 -5.66 -22.18 -15.91
C GLY A 44 -4.71 -21.02 -15.66
N THR A 45 -4.98 -19.89 -16.30
CA THR A 45 -4.21 -18.66 -16.16
C THR A 45 -5.10 -17.53 -15.71
N VAL A 46 -4.63 -16.73 -14.76
CA VAL A 46 -5.29 -15.51 -14.32
C VAL A 46 -4.49 -14.31 -14.79
N SER A 47 -5.08 -13.46 -15.62
CA SER A 47 -4.52 -12.16 -16.00
C SER A 47 -5.09 -11.07 -15.09
N LEU A 48 -4.27 -10.13 -14.67
CA LEU A 48 -4.63 -9.00 -13.81
C LEU A 48 -4.27 -7.69 -14.52
N THR A 49 -5.23 -6.78 -14.57
CA THR A 49 -5.05 -5.41 -15.06
C THR A 49 -5.55 -4.45 -13.99
N ILE A 50 -4.70 -3.49 -13.64
CA ILE A 50 -5.01 -2.40 -12.71
C ILE A 50 -4.65 -1.11 -13.45
N PRO A 51 -5.60 -0.19 -13.67
CA PRO A 51 -5.29 1.17 -14.11
C PRO A 51 -4.39 1.89 -13.10
N THR A 52 -4.00 3.14 -13.40
CA THR A 52 -3.21 3.96 -12.47
C THR A 52 -3.89 4.01 -11.10
N LEU A 53 -3.15 3.57 -10.08
CA LEU A 53 -3.52 3.69 -8.68
C LEU A 53 -3.32 5.13 -8.24
N VAL A 54 -4.35 5.72 -7.65
CA VAL A 54 -4.34 7.11 -7.16
C VAL A 54 -4.35 7.09 -5.64
N ARG A 55 -3.44 7.86 -5.05
CA ARG A 55 -3.34 7.99 -3.59
C ARG A 55 -4.43 8.91 -3.07
N ASN A 56 -5.24 8.42 -2.13
CA ASN A 56 -6.32 9.18 -1.51
C ASN A 56 -5.81 10.03 -0.33
N ALA A 57 -6.69 10.84 0.25
CA ALA A 57 -6.37 11.71 1.39
C ALA A 57 -5.97 10.93 2.67
N SER A 58 -6.35 9.66 2.77
CA SER A 58 -5.94 8.76 3.86
C SER A 58 -4.58 8.09 3.62
N GLY A 59 -3.96 8.34 2.46
CA GLY A 59 -2.66 7.77 2.07
C GLY A 59 -2.73 6.37 1.45
N ASP A 60 -3.93 5.82 1.26
CA ASP A 60 -4.13 4.53 0.59
C ASP A 60 -4.20 4.75 -0.94
N TYR A 61 -3.64 3.83 -1.71
CA TYR A 61 -3.72 3.82 -3.17
C TYR A 61 -4.96 3.07 -3.64
N GLU A 62 -5.79 3.68 -4.48
CA GLU A 62 -7.03 3.08 -4.98
C GLU A 62 -7.10 3.02 -6.51
N ALA A 63 -7.70 1.95 -7.02
CA ALA A 63 -8.07 1.81 -8.42
C ALA A 63 -9.21 0.81 -8.59
N ALA A 64 -9.82 0.79 -9.78
CA ALA A 64 -10.53 -0.38 -10.25
C ALA A 64 -9.52 -1.50 -10.61
N TYR A 65 -9.98 -2.74 -10.74
CA TYR A 65 -9.19 -3.82 -11.34
C TYR A 65 -10.06 -4.75 -12.16
N ALA A 66 -9.42 -5.49 -13.06
CA ALA A 66 -10.01 -6.61 -13.77
C ALA A 66 -9.07 -7.83 -13.71
N ALA A 67 -9.62 -8.97 -13.28
CA ALA A 67 -8.99 -10.28 -13.30
C ALA A 67 -9.73 -11.18 -14.30
N ARG A 68 -9.00 -11.80 -15.23
CA ARG A 68 -9.56 -12.69 -16.25
C ARG A 68 -8.97 -14.08 -16.11
N VAL A 69 -9.84 -15.10 -16.06
CA VAL A 69 -9.47 -16.50 -15.90
C VAL A 69 -9.69 -17.22 -17.23
N PHE A 70 -8.62 -17.84 -17.75
CA PHE A 70 -8.67 -18.68 -18.96
C PHE A 70 -8.36 -20.14 -18.59
N PRO A 71 -9.14 -21.12 -19.07
CA PRO A 71 -10.25 -21.01 -20.03
C PRO A 71 -11.62 -20.67 -19.40
N TYR A 72 -11.71 -20.58 -18.07
CA TYR A 72 -12.98 -20.45 -17.35
C TYR A 72 -13.42 -19.00 -17.15
N PHE A 73 -13.97 -18.38 -18.19
CA PHE A 73 -14.42 -16.98 -18.15
C PHE A 73 -15.49 -16.70 -17.08
N PHE A 74 -16.21 -17.72 -16.59
CA PHE A 74 -17.16 -17.58 -15.48
C PHE A 74 -16.51 -17.17 -14.15
N TYR A 75 -15.19 -17.36 -14.00
CA TYR A 75 -14.41 -16.91 -12.85
C TYR A 75 -13.73 -15.54 -13.06
N ASN A 76 -14.04 -14.84 -14.16
CA ASN A 76 -13.60 -13.45 -14.34
C ASN A 76 -14.17 -12.59 -13.21
N GLU A 77 -13.35 -11.67 -12.72
CA GLU A 77 -13.69 -10.80 -11.60
C GLU A 77 -13.27 -9.37 -11.91
N GLN A 78 -14.03 -8.41 -11.42
CA GLN A 78 -13.66 -7.00 -11.42
C GLN A 78 -14.11 -6.36 -10.11
N GLY A 79 -13.50 -5.23 -9.77
CA GLY A 79 -13.82 -4.55 -8.52
C GLY A 79 -12.94 -3.37 -8.23
N ARG A 80 -12.81 -3.06 -6.94
CA ARG A 80 -11.97 -1.98 -6.42
C ARG A 80 -10.87 -2.56 -5.55
N ILE A 81 -9.66 -2.04 -5.68
CA ILE A 81 -8.51 -2.41 -4.86
C ILE A 81 -8.02 -1.18 -4.10
N ALA A 82 -7.67 -1.36 -2.84
CA ALA A 82 -7.06 -0.36 -1.96
C ALA A 82 -5.77 -0.95 -1.37
N ILE A 83 -4.65 -0.26 -1.56
CA ILE A 83 -3.32 -0.66 -1.07
C ILE A 83 -2.82 0.36 -0.06
N ARG A 84 -2.40 -0.13 1.10
CA ARG A 84 -1.88 0.69 2.18
C ARG A 84 -0.36 0.70 2.18
N VAL A 85 0.19 1.90 2.06
CA VAL A 85 1.64 2.16 2.18
C VAL A 85 1.83 3.42 3.00
N SER A 86 2.58 3.33 4.10
CA SER A 86 2.89 4.50 4.93
C SER A 86 3.85 5.45 4.22
N ASP A 87 3.80 6.73 4.55
CA ASP A 87 4.75 7.74 4.04
C ASP A 87 6.20 7.37 4.35
N GLU A 88 6.44 6.80 5.54
CA GLU A 88 7.74 6.26 5.92
C GLU A 88 8.20 5.15 4.96
N SER A 89 7.31 4.22 4.61
CA SER A 89 7.62 3.14 3.66
C SER A 89 7.90 3.69 2.26
N LEU A 90 7.15 4.70 1.81
CA LEU A 90 7.43 5.38 0.54
C LEU A 90 8.80 6.07 0.57
N GLY A 91 9.15 6.73 1.68
CA GLY A 91 10.48 7.31 1.87
C GLY A 91 11.60 6.27 1.85
N ARG A 92 11.39 5.10 2.46
CA ARG A 92 12.32 3.95 2.39
C ARG A 92 12.45 3.43 0.96
N LEU A 93 11.34 3.26 0.25
CA LEU A 93 11.33 2.82 -1.15
C LEU A 93 12.11 3.78 -2.05
N ALA A 94 11.94 5.09 -1.86
CA ALA A 94 12.65 6.14 -2.60
C ALA A 94 14.17 6.08 -2.41
N ARG A 95 14.63 5.61 -1.26
CA ARG A 95 16.06 5.42 -0.93
C ARG A 95 16.62 4.07 -1.40
N GLY A 96 15.85 3.30 -2.15
CA GLY A 96 16.29 1.99 -2.67
C GLY A 96 16.05 0.84 -1.69
N GLU A 97 15.29 1.04 -0.61
CA GLU A 97 14.95 -0.04 0.30
C GLU A 97 13.73 -0.82 -0.20
N THR A 98 13.74 -2.13 0.03
CA THR A 98 12.56 -2.96 -0.22
C THR A 98 11.53 -2.79 0.88
N ILE A 99 10.26 -2.62 0.50
CA ILE A 99 9.14 -2.48 1.43
C ILE A 99 8.10 -3.58 1.23
N GLU A 100 7.33 -3.82 2.28
CA GLU A 100 6.13 -4.64 2.25
C GLU A 100 4.90 -3.74 2.37
N PHE A 101 3.79 -4.19 1.81
CA PHE A 101 2.52 -3.51 1.89
C PHE A 101 1.39 -4.51 2.03
N THR A 102 0.25 -4.00 2.50
CA THR A 102 -1.00 -4.75 2.59
C THR A 102 -2.08 -4.00 1.83
N GLY A 103 -3.18 -4.67 1.56
CA GLY A 103 -4.31 -4.08 0.90
C GLY A 103 -5.50 -5.02 0.90
N ARG A 104 -6.58 -4.54 0.31
CA ARG A 104 -7.80 -5.31 0.10
C ARG A 104 -8.36 -5.01 -1.27
N ALA A 105 -8.88 -6.04 -1.92
CA ALA A 105 -9.76 -5.88 -3.06
C ALA A 105 -11.17 -6.32 -2.69
N ILE A 106 -12.17 -5.62 -3.24
CA ILE A 106 -13.58 -5.95 -3.11
C ILE A 106 -14.13 -6.09 -4.51
N ASN A 107 -14.65 -7.27 -4.84
CA ASN A 107 -15.24 -7.52 -6.15
C ASN A 107 -16.67 -6.97 -6.24
N THR A 108 -17.24 -6.98 -7.44
CA THR A 108 -18.64 -6.55 -7.68
C THR A 108 -19.68 -7.39 -6.94
N MET A 109 -19.32 -8.59 -6.49
CA MET A 109 -20.15 -9.45 -5.64
C MET A 109 -19.92 -9.21 -4.14
N SER A 110 -19.20 -8.15 -3.77
CA SER A 110 -18.84 -7.79 -2.39
C SER A 110 -17.96 -8.80 -1.65
N GLU A 111 -17.32 -9.72 -2.36
CA GLU A 111 -16.34 -10.63 -1.79
C GLU A 111 -15.01 -9.89 -1.58
N VAL A 112 -14.39 -10.13 -0.42
CA VAL A 112 -13.13 -9.49 -0.03
C VAL A 112 -11.96 -10.42 -0.34
N ARG A 113 -10.95 -9.87 -1.02
CA ARG A 113 -9.64 -10.49 -1.23
C ARG A 113 -8.61 -9.77 -0.36
N GLN A 114 -7.84 -10.53 0.41
CA GLN A 114 -6.68 -9.98 1.11
C GLN A 114 -5.51 -9.84 0.14
N VAL A 115 -4.84 -8.70 0.18
CA VAL A 115 -3.69 -8.40 -0.67
C VAL A 115 -2.49 -8.16 0.23
N GLU A 116 -1.41 -8.84 -0.09
CA GLU A 116 -0.10 -8.62 0.50
C GLU A 116 0.90 -8.42 -0.63
N GLY A 117 1.94 -7.65 -0.40
CA GLY A 117 2.95 -7.51 -1.43
C GLY A 117 4.25 -6.93 -0.95
N LYS A 118 5.20 -6.97 -1.88
CA LYS A 118 6.58 -6.56 -1.69
C LYS A 118 7.02 -5.76 -2.90
N ALA A 119 7.45 -4.53 -2.67
CA ALA A 119 7.99 -3.64 -3.70
C ALA A 119 9.52 -3.57 -3.52
N THR A 120 10.24 -3.92 -4.59
CA THR A 120 11.70 -3.92 -4.65
C THR A 120 12.14 -2.88 -5.68
N PRO A 121 12.74 -1.77 -5.25
CA PRO A 121 13.15 -0.70 -6.15
C PRO A 121 14.26 -1.19 -7.09
N VAL A 122 14.20 -0.71 -8.32
CA VAL A 122 15.28 -0.80 -9.31
C VAL A 122 15.91 0.58 -9.47
N GLU A 123 15.07 1.63 -9.42
CA GLU A 123 15.43 3.05 -9.42
C GLU A 123 14.51 3.80 -8.46
N ALA A 124 14.71 5.12 -8.31
CA ALA A 124 13.92 5.95 -7.39
C ALA A 124 12.41 5.95 -7.71
N THR A 125 12.03 5.88 -8.98
CA THR A 125 10.63 5.97 -9.43
C THR A 125 10.07 4.65 -9.96
N ARG A 126 10.85 3.58 -10.06
CA ARG A 126 10.36 2.29 -10.60
C ARG A 126 11.03 1.09 -9.99
N GLY A 127 10.36 -0.04 -10.05
CA GLY A 127 10.91 -1.29 -9.55
C GLY A 127 10.04 -2.49 -9.84
N ARG A 128 10.39 -3.60 -9.20
CA ARG A 128 9.63 -4.85 -9.25
C ARG A 128 8.65 -4.90 -8.10
N ILE A 129 7.50 -5.52 -8.33
CA ILE A 129 6.48 -5.74 -7.32
C ILE A 129 5.99 -7.17 -7.39
N LYS A 130 5.92 -7.82 -6.22
CA LYS A 130 5.27 -9.11 -6.03
C LYS A 130 3.98 -8.87 -5.25
N VAL A 131 2.86 -9.33 -5.79
CA VAL A 131 1.54 -9.20 -5.18
C VAL A 131 0.98 -10.60 -4.95
N ARG A 132 0.52 -10.85 -3.72
CA ARG A 132 -0.20 -12.04 -3.30
C ARG A 132 -1.65 -11.67 -3.05
N VAL A 133 -2.55 -12.38 -3.71
CA VAL A 133 -4.00 -12.17 -3.57
C VAL A 133 -4.61 -13.46 -3.06
N ARG A 134 -5.11 -13.45 -1.83
CA ARG A 134 -5.81 -14.61 -1.25
C ARG A 134 -7.25 -14.60 -1.72
N VAL A 135 -7.61 -15.57 -2.57
CA VAL A 135 -8.98 -15.70 -3.11
C VAL A 135 -9.81 -16.74 -2.37
N SER A 136 -9.18 -17.70 -1.70
CA SER A 136 -9.83 -18.60 -0.76
C SER A 136 -8.83 -19.04 0.32
N PRO A 137 -9.25 -19.76 1.38
CA PRO A 137 -8.31 -20.29 2.38
C PRO A 137 -7.20 -21.18 1.82
N ARG A 138 -7.38 -21.73 0.61
CA ARG A 138 -6.43 -22.65 -0.04
C ARG A 138 -5.83 -22.12 -1.34
N ILE A 139 -6.27 -20.95 -1.81
CA ILE A 139 -5.86 -20.43 -3.12
C ILE A 139 -5.31 -19.03 -2.94
N GLU A 140 -4.04 -18.89 -3.28
CA GLU A 140 -3.31 -17.62 -3.38
C GLU A 140 -2.83 -17.44 -4.81
N LEU A 141 -3.12 -16.27 -5.38
CA LEU A 141 -2.61 -15.87 -6.68
C LEU A 141 -1.37 -15.02 -6.45
N ILE A 142 -0.27 -15.37 -7.12
CA ILE A 142 1.00 -14.64 -7.02
C ILE A 142 1.29 -13.98 -8.35
N PHE A 143 1.26 -12.66 -8.37
CA PHE A 143 1.59 -11.84 -9.53
C PHE A 143 2.98 -11.23 -9.35
N ASN A 144 3.82 -11.32 -10.37
CA ASN A 144 5.10 -10.64 -10.44
C ASN A 144 5.04 -9.64 -11.59
N THR A 145 5.32 -8.38 -11.30
CA THR A 145 5.25 -7.31 -12.30
C THR A 145 6.15 -6.16 -11.89
N THR A 146 6.01 -5.02 -12.54
CA THR A 146 6.74 -3.78 -12.24
C THR A 146 5.79 -2.68 -11.81
N TYR A 147 6.29 -1.77 -11.00
CA TYR A 147 5.63 -0.51 -10.66
C TYR A 147 6.43 0.68 -11.20
N HIS A 148 5.74 1.79 -11.46
CA HIS A 148 6.32 3.05 -11.88
C HIS A 148 5.53 4.23 -11.30
N PHE A 149 6.24 5.19 -10.70
CA PHE A 149 5.72 6.49 -10.29
C PHE A 149 5.92 7.47 -11.45
N PRO A 150 4.86 7.87 -12.17
CA PRO A 150 4.99 8.79 -13.28
C PRO A 150 5.50 10.14 -12.79
N THR A 151 6.51 10.66 -13.49
CA THR A 151 6.97 12.04 -13.31
C THR A 151 6.01 12.95 -14.07
N GLU A 152 5.48 13.98 -13.41
CA GLU A 152 4.67 15.00 -14.08
C GLU A 152 5.46 15.80 -15.11
#